data_AF-A0A920S2T4-F1
#
_entry.id   AF-A0A920S2T4-F1
#
_cell.length_a   1.000
_cell.length_b   1.000
_cell.length_c   1.000
_cell.angle_alpha   90.00
_cell.angle_beta   90.00
_cell.angle_gamma   90.00
#
_symmetry.space_group_name_H-M   'P 1'
#
loop_
_entity.id
_entity.type
_entity.pdbx_description
1 polymer ?
#
loop_
_entity_poly.entity_id
_entity_poly.type
_entity_poly.pdbx_seq_one_letter_code
_entity_poly.pdbx_strand_id
1 'polypeptide(L)' 'MKRKLVALSKDLSSIMRFIEKLNELKNDKTTPLTSIINASLKTRDDDVKDGKIRDQILKNSPENNKEFFVVPKVVE' A
#
# COMPACT_ATOMS: atom_id res chain seq x y z
N MET A 1 17.29 18.17 3.76
CA MET A 1 16.60 17.09 4.50
C MET A 1 15.83 17.60 5.73
N LYS A 2 16.48 18.27 6.70
CA LYS A 2 15.83 18.77 7.94
C LYS A 2 14.57 19.65 7.74
N ARG A 3 14.56 20.58 6.76
CA ARG A 3 13.39 21.45 6.51
C ARG A 3 12.14 20.70 6.05
N LYS A 4 12.30 19.64 5.23
CA LYS A 4 11.18 18.82 4.74
C LYS A 4 10.54 18.04 5.90
N LEU A 5 11.34 17.54 6.84
CA LEU A 5 10.85 16.80 8.00
C LEU A 5 10.04 17.69 8.95
N VAL A 6 10.50 18.92 9.18
CA VAL A 6 9.78 19.91 10.00
C VAL A 6 8.45 20.30 9.36
N ALA A 7 8.43 20.57 8.05
CA ALA A 7 7.20 20.87 7.31
C ALA A 7 6.20 19.70 7.37
N LEU A 8 6.65 18.48 7.07
CA LEU A 8 5.80 17.29 7.11
C LEU A 8 5.24 17.00 8.51
N SER A 9 6.04 17.19 9.56
CA SER A 9 5.59 17.04 10.94
C SER A 9 4.47 18.03 11.28
N LYS A 10 4.59 19.29 10.83
CA LYS A 10 3.57 20.32 11.01
C LYS A 10 2.28 19.97 10.26
N ASP A 11 2.40 19.55 9.01
CA ASP A 11 1.25 19.17 8.17
C ASP A 11 0.53 17.93 8.75
N LEU A 12 1.29 16.91 9.16
CA LEU A 12 0.75 15.72 9.81
C LEU A 12 0.03 16.06 11.12
N SER A 13 0.62 16.93 11.94
CA SER A 13 -0.01 17.40 13.19
C SER A 13 -1.32 18.14 12.92
N SER A 14 -1.39 18.90 11.82
CA SER A 14 -2.62 19.58 11.39
C SER A 14 -3.71 18.59 10.97
N ILE A 15 -3.34 17.56 10.19
CA ILE A 15 -4.26 16.49 9.77
C ILE A 15 -4.80 15.73 10.99
N MET A 16 -3.95 15.39 11.95
CA MET A 16 -4.38 14.70 13.18
C MET A 16 -5.40 15.54 13.97
N ARG A 17 -5.13 16.83 14.18
CA ARG A 17 -6.09 17.76 14.84
C ARG A 17 -7.42 17.88 14.09
N PHE A 18 -7.40 17.78 12.76
CA PHE A 18 -8.63 17.79 11.98
C PHE A 18 -9.45 16.50 12.17
N ILE A 19 -8.79 15.34 12.20
CA ILE A 19 -9.44 14.03 12.41
C ILE A 19 -10.05 13.91 13.82
N GLU A 20 -9.44 14.53 14.84
CA GLU A 20 -9.95 14.53 16.22
C GLU A 20 -11.42 14.99 16.35
N LYS A 21 -11.91 15.83 15.43
CA LYS A 21 -13.31 16.25 15.38
C LYS A 21 -14.29 15.07 15.25
N LEU A 22 -13.86 13.95 14.66
CA LEU A 22 -14.70 12.75 14.53
C LEU A 22 -14.99 12.09 15.88
N ASN A 23 -14.18 12.34 16.91
CA ASN A 23 -14.39 11.80 18.26
C ASN A 23 -15.60 12.43 18.98
N GLU A 24 -16.12 13.56 18.49
CA GLU A 24 -17.33 14.19 19.04
C GLU A 24 -18.61 13.38 18.74
N LEU A 25 -18.53 12.45 17.76
CA LEU A 25 -19.64 11.60 17.35
C LEU A 25 -19.67 10.30 18.16
N LYS A 26 -20.82 9.98 18.77
CA LYS A 26 -21.04 8.69 19.45
C LYS A 26 -21.32 7.58 18.43
N ASN A 27 -20.51 6.53 18.41
CA ASN A 27 -20.61 5.41 17.48
C ASN A 27 -20.72 4.02 18.14
N ASP A 28 -20.96 3.97 19.47
CA ASP A 28 -20.98 2.74 20.29
C ASP A 28 -21.95 1.64 19.79
N LYS A 29 -22.97 2.01 19.01
CA LYS A 29 -24.02 1.11 18.54
C LYS A 29 -23.95 0.82 17.03
N THR A 30 -22.91 1.29 16.34
CA THR A 30 -22.77 1.13 14.89
C THR A 30 -21.61 0.22 14.54
N THR A 31 -21.83 -0.74 13.64
CA THR A 31 -20.77 -1.60 13.11
C THR A 31 -19.98 -0.86 12.03
N PRO A 32 -18.64 -0.94 12.01
CA PRO A 32 -17.84 -0.33 10.95
C PRO A 32 -18.21 -0.87 9.57
N LEU A 33 -18.31 0.03 8.58
CA LEU A 33 -18.56 -0.35 7.20
C LEU A 33 -17.25 -0.80 6.53
N THR A 34 -17.18 -2.06 6.10
CA THR A 34 -15.98 -2.65 5.47
C THR A 34 -15.99 -2.58 3.94
N SER A 35 -17.18 -2.68 3.34
CA SER A 35 -17.41 -2.59 1.89
C SER A 35 -18.82 -2.05 1.66
N ILE A 36 -18.99 -1.23 0.63
CA ILE A 36 -20.31 -0.78 0.17
C ILE A 36 -21.08 -1.90 -0.55
N ILE A 37 -20.37 -2.92 -1.04
CA ILE A 37 -20.94 -4.09 -1.70
C ILE A 37 -20.98 -5.22 -0.69
N ASN A 38 -22.16 -5.80 -0.49
CA ASN A 38 -22.33 -7.02 0.27
C ASN A 38 -21.94 -8.23 -0.60
N ALA A 39 -20.66 -8.55 -0.60
CA ALA A 39 -20.10 -9.67 -1.36
C ALA A 39 -19.43 -10.67 -0.44
N SER A 40 -19.64 -11.96 -0.73
CA SER A 40 -18.86 -13.03 -0.12
C SER A 40 -17.42 -13.00 -0.62
N LEU A 41 -16.51 -13.63 0.14
CA LEU A 41 -15.14 -13.84 -0.32
C LEU A 41 -15.13 -14.63 -1.62
N LYS A 42 -14.40 -14.13 -2.62
CA LYS A 42 -14.22 -14.82 -3.89
C LYS A 42 -13.04 -15.78 -3.76
N THR A 43 -13.30 -17.07 -4.00
CA THR A 43 -12.25 -18.08 -4.10
C THR A 43 -11.57 -18.01 -5.47
N ARG A 44 -10.34 -18.51 -5.53
CA ARG A 44 -9.57 -18.68 -6.76
C ARG A 44 -9.34 -20.17 -6.97
N ASP A 45 -9.58 -20.66 -8.19
CA ASP A 45 -9.27 -22.03 -8.56
C ASP A 45 -7.76 -22.29 -8.49
N ASP A 46 -7.39 -23.50 -8.08
CA ASP A 46 -5.98 -23.90 -7.92
C ASP A 46 -5.35 -24.34 -9.25
N ASP A 47 -5.31 -23.40 -10.20
CA ASP A 47 -4.75 -23.63 -11.53
C ASP A 47 -3.42 -22.90 -11.72
N VAL A 48 -2.46 -23.57 -12.37
CA VAL A 48 -1.17 -22.99 -12.73
C VAL A 48 -1.31 -22.01 -13.91
N LYS A 49 -0.90 -20.76 -13.72
CA LYS A 49 -0.92 -19.69 -14.74
C LYS A 49 0.44 -18.99 -14.86
N ASP A 50 1.47 -19.74 -15.27
CA ASP A 50 2.86 -19.25 -15.33
C ASP A 50 3.08 -18.11 -16.35
N GLY A 51 2.33 -18.09 -17.46
CA GLY A 51 2.35 -17.01 -18.45
C GLY A 51 3.63 -16.89 -19.30
N LYS A 52 4.80 -17.35 -18.83
CA LYS A 52 6.10 -17.29 -19.52
C LYS A 52 6.47 -15.90 -20.08
N ILE A 53 6.05 -14.83 -19.41
CA ILE A 53 6.18 -13.44 -19.86
C ILE A 53 7.37 -12.68 -19.22
N ARG A 54 8.50 -13.35 -18.99
CA ARG A 54 9.65 -12.78 -18.26
C ARG A 54 10.11 -11.43 -18.79
N ASP A 55 10.26 -11.30 -20.11
CA ASP A 55 10.72 -10.06 -20.74
C ASP A 55 9.76 -8.89 -20.49
N GLN A 56 8.45 -9.16 -20.40
CA GLN A 56 7.46 -8.14 -20.09
C GLN A 56 7.53 -7.72 -18.62
N ILE A 57 7.79 -8.67 -17.71
CA ILE A 57 7.94 -8.43 -16.27
C ILE A 57 9.17 -7.55 -16.00
N LEU A 58 10.30 -7.84 -16.66
CA LEU A 58 11.57 -7.14 -16.45
C LEU A 58 11.68 -5.80 -17.21
N LYS A 59 10.72 -5.47 -18.08
CA LYS A 59 10.75 -4.28 -18.94
C LYS A 59 10.99 -2.96 -18.19
N ASN A 60 10.46 -2.84 -16.97
CA ASN A 60 10.58 -1.63 -16.14
C ASN A 60 11.65 -1.77 -15.04
N SER A 61 12.48 -2.81 -15.08
CA SER A 61 13.54 -2.99 -14.09
C SER A 61 14.56 -1.84 -14.22
N PRO A 62 14.98 -1.20 -13.10
CA PRO A 62 15.99 -0.14 -13.13
C PRO A 62 17.32 -0.58 -13.74
N GLU A 63 17.68 -1.85 -13.51
CA GLU A 63 18.87 -2.48 -14.07
C GLU A 63 18.46 -3.78 -14.76
N ASN A 64 18.99 -4.01 -15.96
CA ASN A 64 18.62 -5.13 -16.80
C ASN A 64 19.71 -6.19 -16.81
N ASN A 65 19.47 -7.30 -16.10
CA ASN A 65 20.30 -8.49 -16.15
C ASN A 65 19.58 -9.70 -16.82
N LYS A 66 18.51 -9.44 -17.60
CA LYS A 66 17.67 -10.39 -18.35
C LYS A 66 16.96 -11.51 -17.57
N GLU A 67 17.46 -11.90 -16.41
CA GLU A 67 16.96 -13.04 -15.65
C GLU A 67 16.43 -12.64 -14.27
N PHE A 68 17.00 -11.60 -13.65
CA PHE A 68 16.70 -11.20 -12.28
C PHE A 68 16.57 -9.69 -12.13
N PHE A 69 15.84 -9.26 -11.09
CA PHE A 69 15.91 -7.89 -10.59
C PHE A 69 17.23 -7.70 -9.83
N VAL A 70 18.00 -6.69 -10.20
CA VAL A 70 19.24 -6.36 -9.50
C VAL A 70 18.92 -5.43 -8.34
N VAL A 71 19.40 -5.80 -7.14
CA VAL A 71 19.26 -5.00 -5.92
C VAL A 71 20.61 -4.95 -5.19
N PRO A 72 20.92 -3.85 -4.47
CA PRO A 72 22.11 -3.79 -3.63
C PRO A 72 22.11 -4.91 -2.59
N LYS A 73 23.30 -5.48 -2.31
CA LYS A 73 23.48 -6.49 -1.27
C LYS A 73 23.08 -5.90 0.10
N VAL A 74 22.22 -6.60 0.84
CA VAL A 74 21.60 -6.12 2.10
C VAL A 74 22.47 -6.40 3.35
N VAL A 75 23.74 -6.80 3.18
CA VAL A 75 24.64 -7.13 4.29
C VAL A 75 25.93 -6.33 4.19
N GLU A 76 26.33 -5.74 5.31
CA GLU A 76 27.71 -5.28 5.58
C GLU A 76 28.64 -6.47 5.81
#